data_AF-A0A965ARU1-F1
#
_entry.id   AF-A0A965ARU1-F1
#
_cell.length_a   1.000
_cell.length_b   1.000
_cell.length_c   1.000
_cell.angle_alpha   90.00
_cell.angle_beta   90.00
_cell.angle_gamma   90.00
#
_symmetry.space_group_name_H-M   'P 1'
#
loop_
_entity.id
_entity.type
_entity.pdbx_description
1 polymer ?
#
loop_
_entity_poly.entity_id
_entity_poly.type
_entity_poly.pdbx_seq_one_letter_code
_entity_poly.pdbx_strand_id
1 'polypeptide(L)'
;MSKNILFITEQTFKERTGASNNIDGKQLFPMIKVAGDIYIQPILGSTLYKRLQNGIVENNLNAYEITLIDDYLTDALIWFTMSMLPMSMGYQLFSKGFLQKTAEESNTPSRADLELIEQKYKSMAEFYNQRMIKYLQENYTLYGEYLNYGMGLDVIFPEHKAYTSPIYLGGADNNKRSWLNQSISSGAGASLPLQVSYYTATAGLTTFTVNDLVGNTTISAFRSGLNKIITGNPTSDTAYLTINNGVVTLPTGDVTLAGELFTFLYR
;
A
#
# COMPACT_ATOMS: atom_id res chain seq x y z
N MET A 1 -0.33 -5.79 8.07
CA MET A 1 -0.93 -4.88 9.07
C MET A 1 0.11 -3.90 9.59
N SER A 2 -0.29 -2.64 9.79
CA SER A 2 0.55 -1.52 10.23
C SER A 2 1.05 -1.71 11.66
N LYS A 3 2.34 -1.46 11.92
CA LYS A 3 2.91 -1.40 13.28
C LYS A 3 2.29 -0.19 14.02
N ASN A 4 2.29 -0.18 15.36
CA ASN A 4 1.86 0.98 16.17
C ASN A 4 2.90 2.12 16.11
N ILE A 5 3.30 2.53 14.90
CA ILE A 5 4.26 3.61 14.65
C ILE A 5 3.46 4.74 14.02
N LEU A 6 3.44 5.87 14.71
CA LEU A 6 2.80 7.09 14.22
C LEU A 6 3.84 7.95 13.50
N PHE A 7 3.44 8.55 12.39
CA PHE A 7 4.25 9.55 11.68
C PHE A 7 4.21 10.93 12.35
N ILE A 8 3.17 11.20 13.15
CA ILE A 8 2.99 12.47 13.85
C ILE A 8 2.85 12.25 15.35
N THR A 9 3.29 13.25 16.12
CA THR A 9 3.09 13.29 17.57
C THR A 9 1.81 14.04 17.91
N GLU A 10 1.25 13.74 19.09
CA GLU A 10 0.07 14.46 19.61
C GLU A 10 0.33 15.96 19.79
N GLN A 11 1.58 16.33 20.11
CA GLN A 11 1.98 17.73 20.27
C GLN A 11 1.92 18.47 18.94
N THR A 12 2.53 17.92 17.88
CA THR A 12 2.49 18.50 16.53
C THR A 12 1.06 18.68 16.03
N PHE A 13 0.18 17.71 16.33
CA PHE A 13 -1.23 17.80 16.00
C PHE A 13 -1.92 18.99 16.69
N LYS A 14 -1.71 19.16 18.00
CA LYS A 14 -2.33 20.25 18.78
C LYS A 14 -1.84 21.62 18.33
N GLU A 15 -0.54 21.76 18.08
CA GLU A 15 0.08 23.02 17.64
C GLU A 15 -0.43 23.50 16.28
N ARG A 16 -0.65 22.59 15.32
CA ARG A 16 -1.09 22.95 13.95
C ARG A 16 -2.60 23.11 13.79
N THR A 17 -3.43 22.48 14.63
CA THR A 17 -4.90 22.51 14.50
C THR A 17 -5.59 23.54 15.38
N GLY A 18 -4.89 24.11 16.37
CA GLY A 18 -5.51 24.96 17.39
C GLY A 18 -6.45 24.21 18.33
N ALA A 19 -6.38 22.87 18.35
CA ALA A 19 -7.16 22.04 19.26
C ALA A 19 -6.74 22.31 20.72
N SER A 20 -7.68 22.20 21.66
CA SER A 20 -7.40 22.47 23.07
C SER A 20 -6.32 21.53 23.61
N ASN A 21 -5.34 22.10 24.33
CA ASN A 21 -4.26 21.34 24.95
C ASN A 21 -4.75 20.25 25.91
N ASN A 22 -5.97 20.41 26.45
CA ASN A 22 -6.61 19.50 27.40
C ASN A 22 -7.20 18.24 26.76
N ILE A 23 -7.15 18.09 25.44
CA ILE A 23 -7.63 16.87 24.78
C ILE A 23 -6.68 15.71 25.12
N ASP A 24 -7.27 14.60 25.58
CA ASP A 24 -6.54 13.39 25.96
C ASP A 24 -5.97 12.68 24.72
N GLY A 25 -4.67 12.41 24.76
CA GLY A 25 -3.93 11.66 23.74
C GLY A 25 -4.51 10.27 23.46
N LYS A 26 -5.11 9.63 24.48
CA LYS A 26 -5.75 8.32 24.32
C LYS A 26 -6.93 8.31 23.34
N GLN A 27 -7.61 9.45 23.17
CA GLN A 27 -8.70 9.59 22.20
C GLN A 27 -8.17 9.96 20.81
N LEU A 28 -7.03 10.66 20.76
CA LEU A 28 -6.42 11.13 19.52
C LEU A 28 -5.62 10.04 18.81
N PHE A 29 -4.81 9.27 19.55
CA PHE A 29 -3.98 8.18 19.04
C PHE A 29 -4.70 7.20 18.09
N PRO A 30 -5.86 6.61 18.45
CA PRO A 30 -6.54 5.67 17.57
C PRO A 30 -7.01 6.34 16.27
N MET A 31 -7.41 7.61 16.32
CA MET A 31 -7.86 8.34 15.13
C MET A 31 -6.69 8.70 14.21
N ILE A 32 -5.53 9.08 14.75
CA ILE A 32 -4.31 9.29 13.94
C ILE A 32 -3.94 7.99 13.22
N LYS A 33 -3.96 6.87 13.94
CA LYS A 33 -3.62 5.55 13.40
C LYS A 33 -4.57 5.15 12.27
N VAL A 34 -5.89 5.31 12.49
CA VAL A 34 -6.91 5.01 11.46
C VAL A 34 -6.77 5.94 10.26
N ALA A 35 -6.53 7.23 10.46
CA ALA A 35 -6.31 8.19 9.36
C ALA A 35 -5.06 7.82 8.54
N GLY A 36 -3.98 7.40 9.19
CA GLY A 36 -2.76 6.93 8.52
C GLY A 36 -2.98 5.67 7.69
N ASP A 37 -3.70 4.69 8.24
CA ASP A 37 -4.00 3.43 7.55
C ASP A 37 -4.99 3.63 6.39
N ILE A 38 -6.05 4.44 6.56
CA ILE A 38 -7.10 4.60 5.55
C ILE A 38 -6.69 5.57 4.43
N TYR A 39 -6.06 6.70 4.76
CA TYR A 39 -5.82 7.76 3.77
C TYR A 39 -4.38 7.84 3.30
N ILE A 40 -3.38 7.61 4.17
CA ILE A 40 -1.97 7.78 3.80
C ILE A 40 -1.40 6.49 3.18
N GLN A 41 -1.77 5.32 3.70
CA GLN A 41 -1.25 4.04 3.19
C GLN A 41 -1.57 3.80 1.70
N PRO A 42 -2.79 4.07 1.19
CA PRO A 42 -3.08 3.90 -0.24
C PRO A 42 -2.26 4.82 -1.14
N ILE A 43 -1.78 5.94 -0.61
CA ILE A 43 -1.15 6.98 -1.40
C ILE A 43 0.34 6.75 -1.52
N LEU A 44 0.98 6.39 -0.41
CA LEU A 44 2.39 5.99 -0.43
C LEU A 44 2.57 4.60 -1.06
N GLY A 45 1.53 3.76 -0.98
CA GLY A 45 1.63 2.35 -1.29
C GLY A 45 2.27 1.55 -0.14
N SER A 46 2.09 0.24 -0.17
CA SER A 46 2.50 -0.62 0.97
C SER A 46 4.01 -0.72 1.17
N THR A 47 4.81 -0.58 0.11
CA THR A 47 6.27 -0.68 0.16
C THR A 47 6.89 0.56 0.81
N LEU A 48 6.62 1.75 0.26
CA LEU A 48 7.13 3.01 0.78
C LEU A 48 6.63 3.27 2.21
N TYR A 49 5.35 3.01 2.49
CA TYR A 49 4.79 3.18 3.84
C TYR A 49 5.55 2.32 4.87
N LYS A 50 5.83 1.05 4.56
CA LYS A 50 6.60 0.16 5.45
C LYS A 50 8.06 0.61 5.58
N ARG A 51 8.67 1.10 4.50
CA ARG A 51 10.03 1.66 4.51
C ARG A 51 10.13 2.85 5.47
N LEU A 52 9.21 3.81 5.38
CA LEU A 52 9.18 4.97 6.28
C LEU A 52 8.95 4.55 7.74
N GLN A 53 8.02 3.63 8.00
CA GLN A 53 7.80 3.11 9.37
C GLN A 53 9.05 2.45 9.94
N ASN A 54 9.72 1.60 9.16
CA ASN A 54 10.97 0.96 9.61
C ASN A 54 12.07 2.01 9.81
N GLY A 55 12.14 3.03 8.96
CA GLY A 55 13.14 4.08 9.10
C GLY A 55 12.97 4.97 10.31
N ILE A 56 11.74 5.19 10.77
CA ILE A 56 11.46 5.85 12.06
C ILE A 56 11.97 5.00 13.23
N VAL A 57 11.73 3.69 13.21
CA VAL A 57 12.15 2.79 14.31
C VAL A 57 13.66 2.61 14.35
N GLU A 58 14.28 2.44 13.19
CA GLU A 58 15.72 2.21 13.05
C GLU A 58 16.53 3.51 13.04
N ASN A 59 15.87 4.68 13.04
CA ASN A 59 16.46 6.01 12.88
C ASN A 59 17.38 6.11 11.63
N ASN A 60 16.96 5.53 10.51
CA ASN A 60 17.74 5.48 9.26
C ASN A 60 17.02 6.15 8.06
N LEU A 61 16.24 7.20 8.36
CA LEU A 61 15.57 8.00 7.34
C LEU A 61 16.57 8.82 6.54
N ASN A 62 16.42 8.82 5.22
CA ASN A 62 17.14 9.71 4.32
C ASN A 62 16.61 11.14 4.44
N ALA A 63 17.45 12.13 4.08
CA ALA A 63 17.04 13.54 4.08
C ALA A 63 15.76 13.80 3.27
N TYR A 64 15.61 13.15 2.11
CA TYR A 64 14.40 13.26 1.29
C TYR A 64 13.17 12.64 1.97
N GLU A 65 13.32 11.51 2.63
CA GLU A 65 12.23 10.87 3.39
C GLU A 65 11.77 11.76 4.55
N ILE A 66 12.69 12.46 5.21
CA ILE A 66 12.38 13.46 6.26
C ILE A 66 11.59 14.63 5.66
N THR A 67 12.03 15.20 4.54
CA THR A 67 11.30 16.27 3.85
C THR A 67 9.89 15.83 3.45
N LEU A 68 9.74 14.60 2.94
CA LEU A 68 8.41 14.05 2.62
C LEU A 68 7.51 13.97 3.86
N ILE A 69 8.04 13.51 4.99
CA ILE A 69 7.29 13.38 6.23
C ILE A 69 6.88 14.75 6.79
N ASP A 70 7.83 15.67 6.92
CA ASP A 70 7.62 16.93 7.64
C ASP A 70 6.80 17.96 6.84
N ASP A 71 7.05 18.06 5.52
CA ASP A 71 6.46 19.11 4.68
C ASP A 71 5.16 18.69 3.99
N TYR A 72 4.93 17.38 3.80
CA TYR A 72 3.79 16.88 3.02
C TYR A 72 2.90 15.91 3.81
N LEU A 73 3.48 14.83 4.35
CA LEU A 73 2.72 13.79 5.04
C LEU A 73 2.05 14.33 6.31
N THR A 74 2.80 15.09 7.11
CA THR A 74 2.33 15.63 8.39
C THR A 74 1.09 16.50 8.21
N ASP A 75 1.08 17.42 7.23
CA ASP A 75 -0.08 18.28 6.98
C ASP A 75 -1.30 17.47 6.54
N ALA A 76 -1.13 16.53 5.60
CA ALA A 76 -2.24 15.69 5.15
C ALA A 76 -2.81 14.84 6.30
N LEU A 77 -1.95 14.20 7.09
CA LEU A 77 -2.37 13.32 8.19
C LEU A 77 -3.08 14.08 9.31
N ILE A 78 -2.64 15.30 9.61
CA ILE A 78 -3.29 16.15 10.63
C ILE A 78 -4.71 16.49 10.22
N TRP A 79 -4.94 16.95 8.98
CA TRP A 79 -6.28 17.31 8.52
C TRP A 79 -7.20 16.10 8.36
N PHE A 80 -6.67 14.94 7.94
CA PHE A 80 -7.44 13.69 7.93
C PHE A 80 -7.86 13.26 9.33
N THR A 81 -6.93 13.34 10.30
CA THR A 81 -7.25 13.06 11.70
C THR A 81 -8.33 14.02 12.19
N MET A 82 -8.20 15.32 11.86
CA MET A 82 -9.18 16.34 12.24
C MET A 82 -10.57 16.10 11.62
N SER A 83 -10.67 15.50 10.44
CA SER A 83 -11.98 15.12 9.87
C SER A 83 -12.67 13.99 10.63
N MET A 84 -11.91 13.07 11.24
CA MET A 84 -12.47 11.92 11.97
C MET A 84 -12.85 12.25 13.43
N LEU A 85 -12.21 13.27 14.01
CA LEU A 85 -12.44 13.65 15.41
C LEU A 85 -13.87 14.12 15.73
N PRO A 86 -14.57 14.94 14.91
CA PRO A 86 -15.91 15.42 15.22
C PRO A 86 -16.89 14.30 15.58
N MET A 87 -16.88 13.20 14.83
CA MET A 87 -17.75 12.05 15.11
C MET A 87 -17.23 11.23 16.30
N SER A 88 -15.92 10.96 16.35
CA SER A 88 -15.32 10.14 17.42
C SER A 88 -15.35 10.79 18.81
N MET A 89 -15.31 12.12 18.89
CA MET A 89 -15.35 12.87 20.15
C MET A 89 -16.76 13.31 20.53
N GLY A 90 -17.63 13.53 19.53
CA GLY A 90 -19.03 13.91 19.76
C GLY A 90 -19.84 12.79 20.43
N TYR A 91 -19.58 11.54 20.07
CA TYR A 91 -20.24 10.37 20.64
C TYR A 91 -19.22 9.45 21.29
N GLN A 92 -19.41 9.16 22.58
CA GLN A 92 -18.54 8.23 23.30
C GLN A 92 -19.31 6.97 23.67
N LEU A 93 -18.65 5.82 23.52
CA LEU A 93 -19.20 4.54 23.95
C LEU A 93 -19.06 4.41 25.47
N PHE A 94 -20.20 4.19 26.14
CA PHE A 94 -20.28 3.82 27.55
C PHE A 94 -20.86 2.41 27.67
N SER A 95 -20.85 1.83 28.88
CA SER A 95 -21.41 0.49 29.13
C SER A 95 -22.90 0.35 28.77
N LYS A 96 -23.62 1.46 28.65
CA LYS A 96 -25.03 1.53 28.24
C LYS A 96 -25.25 1.85 26.76
N GLY A 97 -24.19 1.97 25.96
CA GLY A 97 -24.24 2.35 24.54
C GLY A 97 -23.57 3.69 24.24
N PHE A 98 -23.77 4.22 23.04
CA PHE A 98 -23.25 5.52 22.62
C PHE A 98 -24.04 6.66 23.28
N LEU A 99 -23.33 7.59 23.91
CA LEU A 99 -23.91 8.80 24.50
C LEU A 99 -23.17 10.03 23.99
N GLN A 100 -23.94 11.09 23.71
CA GLN A 100 -23.39 12.40 23.41
C GLN A 100 -23.10 13.13 24.71
N LYS A 101 -21.93 13.77 24.83
CA LYS A 101 -21.62 14.61 25.99
C LYS A 101 -22.41 15.91 25.89
N THR A 102 -23.31 16.13 26.84
CA THR A 102 -24.00 17.41 27.02
C THR A 102 -23.32 18.19 28.15
N ALA A 103 -23.32 19.52 28.04
CA ALA A 103 -22.99 20.40 29.16
C ALA A 103 -24.22 21.23 29.48
N GLU A 104 -24.52 21.47 30.76
CA GLU A 104 -25.77 22.13 31.19
C GLU A 104 -25.93 23.54 30.61
N GLU A 105 -24.81 24.20 30.30
CA GLU A 105 -24.75 25.57 29.76
C GLU A 105 -24.40 25.62 28.26
N SER A 106 -24.37 24.48 27.55
CA SER A 106 -23.95 24.44 26.14
C SER A 106 -24.92 23.67 25.26
N ASN A 107 -25.29 24.29 24.13
CA ASN A 107 -26.02 23.60 23.08
C ASN A 107 -25.08 22.61 22.38
N THR A 108 -25.38 21.32 22.49
CA THR A 108 -24.63 20.29 21.78
C THR A 108 -24.82 20.43 20.27
N PRO A 109 -23.74 20.34 19.47
CA PRO A 109 -23.85 20.40 18.02
C PRO A 109 -24.72 19.25 17.50
N SER A 110 -25.53 19.53 16.48
CA SER A 110 -26.35 18.51 15.85
C SER A 110 -25.47 17.55 15.04
N ARG A 111 -25.99 16.36 14.74
CA ARG A 111 -25.31 15.41 13.85
C ARG A 111 -24.99 16.03 12.48
N ALA A 112 -25.91 16.81 11.93
CA ALA A 112 -25.73 17.46 10.63
C ALA A 112 -24.57 18.47 10.64
N ASP A 113 -24.42 19.23 11.73
CA ASP A 113 -23.31 20.18 11.88
C ASP A 113 -21.96 19.45 11.95
N LEU A 114 -21.91 18.33 12.69
CA LEU A 114 -20.70 17.51 12.79
C LEU A 114 -20.30 16.92 11.43
N GLU A 115 -21.26 16.40 10.66
CA GLU A 115 -21.01 15.89 9.31
C GLU A 115 -20.51 16.99 8.36
N LEU A 116 -21.04 18.21 8.46
CA LEU A 116 -20.58 19.35 7.66
C LEU A 116 -19.14 19.75 8.02
N ILE A 117 -18.79 19.74 9.31
CA ILE A 117 -17.44 20.01 9.79
C ILE A 117 -16.46 18.94 9.30
N GLU A 118 -16.84 17.65 9.42
CA GLU A 118 -16.06 16.52 8.90
C GLU A 118 -15.76 16.69 7.41
N GLN A 119 -16.79 16.96 6.59
CA GLN A 119 -16.62 17.17 5.15
C GLN A 119 -15.67 18.32 4.84
N LYS A 120 -15.78 19.45 5.56
CA LYS A 120 -14.91 20.61 5.35
C LYS A 120 -13.45 20.28 5.64
N TYR A 121 -13.16 19.61 6.75
CA TYR A 121 -11.79 19.20 7.08
C TYR A 121 -11.26 18.13 6.12
N LYS A 122 -12.12 17.21 5.67
CA LYS A 122 -11.75 16.22 4.68
C LYS A 122 -11.34 16.87 3.36
N SER A 123 -12.09 17.88 2.88
CA SER A 123 -11.69 18.62 1.67
C SER A 123 -10.36 19.37 1.82
N MET A 124 -10.06 19.89 3.00
CA MET A 124 -8.73 20.49 3.29
C MET A 124 -7.64 19.42 3.25
N ALA A 125 -7.88 18.25 3.86
CA ALA A 125 -6.94 17.13 3.85
C ALA A 125 -6.66 16.66 2.43
N GLU A 126 -7.70 16.48 1.59
CA GLU A 126 -7.58 16.09 0.19
C GLU A 126 -6.72 17.06 -0.63
N PHE A 127 -6.76 18.37 -0.33
CA PHE A 127 -5.89 19.35 -0.98
C PHE A 127 -4.40 19.12 -0.69
N TYR A 128 -4.03 18.96 0.59
CA TYR A 128 -2.64 18.64 0.98
C TYR A 128 -2.21 17.29 0.43
N ASN A 129 -3.14 16.34 0.41
CA ASN A 129 -2.90 15.01 -0.10
C ASN A 129 -2.61 15.01 -1.61
N GLN A 130 -3.35 15.80 -2.39
CA GLN A 130 -3.09 15.99 -3.81
C GLN A 130 -1.70 16.60 -4.06
N ARG A 131 -1.26 17.51 -3.18
CA ARG A 131 0.07 18.12 -3.26
C ARG A 131 1.17 17.09 -2.97
N MET A 132 0.97 16.21 -1.98
CA MET A 132 1.87 15.10 -1.68
C MET A 132 2.02 14.14 -2.86
N ILE A 133 0.90 13.73 -3.50
CA ILE A 133 0.93 12.87 -4.69
C ILE A 133 1.75 13.52 -5.83
N LYS A 134 1.51 14.81 -6.10
CA LYS A 134 2.23 15.53 -7.16
C LYS A 134 3.73 15.59 -6.88
N TYR A 135 4.11 15.84 -5.63
CA TYR A 135 5.52 15.85 -5.22
C TYR A 135 6.19 14.49 -5.41
N LEU A 136 5.53 13.39 -5.03
CA LEU A 136 6.02 12.02 -5.24
C LEU A 136 6.16 11.67 -6.73
N GLN A 137 5.21 12.13 -7.56
CA GLN A 137 5.27 11.93 -9.01
C GLN A 137 6.41 12.72 -9.67
N GLU A 138 6.66 13.95 -9.24
CA GLU A 138 7.77 14.78 -9.75
C GLU A 138 9.13 14.20 -9.35
N ASN A 139 9.24 13.69 -8.12
CA ASN A 139 10.49 13.20 -7.53
C ASN A 139 10.59 11.67 -7.53
N TYR A 140 10.01 11.00 -8.53
CA TYR A 140 9.91 9.54 -8.57
C TYR A 140 11.27 8.81 -8.52
N THR A 141 12.36 9.45 -8.96
CA THR A 141 13.72 8.89 -8.91
C THR A 141 14.30 8.85 -7.50
N LEU A 142 13.83 9.72 -6.60
CA LEU A 142 14.28 9.80 -5.21
C LEU A 142 13.62 8.73 -4.33
N TYR A 143 12.47 8.19 -4.76
CA TYR A 143 11.68 7.21 -4.02
C TYR A 143 11.53 5.92 -4.84
N GLY A 144 12.58 5.10 -4.86
CA GLY A 144 12.60 3.85 -5.63
C GLY A 144 11.50 2.85 -5.21
N GLU A 145 11.11 2.87 -3.94
CA GLU A 145 10.08 2.01 -3.35
C GLU A 145 8.65 2.43 -3.75
N TYR A 146 8.47 3.69 -4.16
CA TYR A 146 7.19 4.19 -4.66
C TYR A 146 6.88 3.62 -6.04
N LEU A 147 7.90 3.53 -6.90
CA LEU A 147 7.76 2.97 -8.25
C LEU A 147 7.81 1.44 -8.25
N ASN A 148 8.71 0.85 -7.46
CA ASN A 148 8.92 -0.59 -7.38
C ASN A 148 8.12 -1.19 -6.21
N TYR A 149 6.80 -1.25 -6.39
CA TYR A 149 5.93 -1.98 -5.49
C TYR A 149 6.02 -3.50 -5.76
N GLY A 150 6.08 -4.31 -4.71
CA GLY A 150 6.11 -5.77 -4.84
C GLY A 150 4.81 -6.32 -5.45
N MET A 151 4.88 -7.50 -6.07
CA MET A 151 3.71 -8.19 -6.65
C MET A 151 3.10 -9.19 -5.64
N GLY A 152 2.57 -8.69 -4.53
CA GLY A 152 1.88 -9.51 -3.52
C GLY A 152 0.37 -9.26 -3.52
N LEU A 153 -0.42 -10.26 -3.13
CA LEU A 153 -1.89 -10.13 -3.05
C LEU A 153 -2.35 -9.10 -1.99
N ASP A 154 -1.55 -8.90 -0.93
CA ASP A 154 -1.79 -7.89 0.14
C ASP A 154 -1.11 -6.54 -0.16
N VAL A 155 -0.48 -6.36 -1.32
CA VAL A 155 0.22 -5.11 -1.65
C VAL A 155 -0.79 -4.08 -2.17
N ILE A 156 -0.93 -2.99 -1.41
CA ILE A 156 -1.68 -1.80 -1.83
C ILE A 156 -0.79 -0.97 -2.76
N PHE A 157 -1.28 -0.72 -3.97
CA PHE A 157 -0.63 0.11 -4.98
C PHE A 157 -0.81 1.61 -4.67
N PRO A 158 0.17 2.47 -4.99
CA PRO A 158 0.04 3.91 -4.81
C PRO A 158 -1.09 4.50 -5.65
N GLU A 159 -1.97 5.27 -5.04
CA GLU A 159 -2.98 6.05 -5.74
C GLU A 159 -2.40 7.31 -6.40
N HIS A 160 -2.86 7.62 -7.60
CA HIS A 160 -2.38 8.78 -8.38
C HIS A 160 -3.30 10.00 -8.32
N LYS A 161 -4.42 9.91 -7.59
CA LYS A 161 -5.43 10.96 -7.46
C LYS A 161 -5.93 10.98 -6.01
N ALA A 162 -5.98 12.16 -5.39
CA ALA A 162 -6.49 12.28 -4.02
C ALA A 162 -8.03 12.41 -3.96
N TYR A 163 -8.65 12.95 -5.01
CA TYR A 163 -10.09 13.21 -5.03
C TYR A 163 -10.85 12.00 -5.55
N THR A 164 -11.86 11.56 -4.78
CA THR A 164 -12.79 10.53 -5.21
C THR A 164 -14.14 11.16 -5.54
N SER A 165 -14.56 11.07 -6.79
CA SER A 165 -15.89 11.50 -7.22
C SER A 165 -16.85 10.31 -7.08
N PRO A 166 -17.97 10.43 -6.33
CA PRO A 166 -18.94 9.34 -6.21
C PRO A 166 -19.69 9.09 -7.53
N ILE A 167 -19.68 10.07 -8.44
CA ILE A 167 -20.24 9.94 -9.78
C ILE A 167 -19.17 9.39 -10.71
N TYR A 168 -19.40 8.17 -11.20
CA TYR A 168 -18.60 7.56 -12.25
C TYR A 168 -19.06 8.09 -13.61
N LEU A 169 -18.28 9.00 -14.21
CA LEU A 169 -18.61 9.60 -15.51
C LEU A 169 -18.32 8.68 -16.72
N GLY A 170 -17.90 7.43 -16.50
CA GLY A 170 -17.40 6.57 -17.57
C GLY A 170 -16.01 7.02 -18.01
N GLY A 171 -14.99 6.21 -17.73
CA GLY A 171 -13.61 6.55 -18.06
C GLY A 171 -13.38 6.65 -19.58
N ALA A 172 -12.98 7.84 -20.04
CA ALA A 172 -12.20 8.03 -21.27
C ALA A 172 -10.73 7.58 -21.09
N ASP A 173 -10.46 6.74 -20.10
CA ASP A 173 -9.17 6.09 -19.93
C ASP A 173 -9.16 4.91 -20.90
N ASN A 174 -8.75 5.18 -22.14
CA ASN A 174 -8.37 4.17 -23.14
C ASN A 174 -7.12 3.38 -22.71
N ASN A 175 -6.93 3.11 -21.43
CA ASN A 175 -6.16 1.96 -21.01
C ASN A 175 -6.96 0.73 -21.41
N LYS A 176 -6.82 0.35 -22.69
CA LYS A 176 -6.90 -1.04 -23.09
C LYS A 176 -5.88 -1.77 -22.21
N ARG A 177 -6.31 -2.20 -21.03
CA ARG A 177 -5.66 -3.30 -20.34
C ARG A 177 -5.77 -4.44 -21.32
N SER A 178 -4.71 -4.64 -22.09
CA SER A 178 -4.55 -5.85 -22.89
C SER A 178 -4.39 -6.95 -21.86
N TRP A 179 -5.49 -7.65 -21.58
CA TRP A 179 -5.44 -8.86 -20.80
C TRP A 179 -4.55 -9.83 -21.58
N LEU A 180 -3.54 -10.41 -20.93
CA LEU A 180 -2.66 -11.44 -21.51
C LEU A 180 -3.40 -12.67 -22.07
N ASN A 181 -4.72 -12.72 -21.93
CA ASN A 181 -5.61 -13.78 -22.35
C ASN A 181 -6.59 -13.34 -23.47
N GLN A 182 -6.17 -12.49 -24.42
CA GLN A 182 -6.93 -12.37 -25.67
C GLN A 182 -6.45 -13.45 -26.64
N SER A 183 -7.09 -14.62 -26.54
CA SER A 183 -7.02 -15.66 -27.56
C SER A 183 -7.61 -15.13 -28.87
N ILE A 184 -6.79 -14.46 -29.67
CA ILE A 184 -7.07 -14.27 -31.11
C ILE A 184 -6.72 -15.60 -31.77
N SER A 185 -7.72 -16.47 -31.93
CA SER A 185 -7.63 -17.64 -32.78
C SER A 185 -8.32 -17.35 -34.11
N SER A 186 -7.54 -17.06 -35.15
CA SER A 186 -7.76 -17.59 -36.52
C SER A 186 -6.70 -17.04 -37.47
N GLY A 187 -5.54 -17.70 -37.52
CA GLY A 187 -4.48 -17.39 -38.48
C GLY A 187 -3.16 -18.07 -38.08
N ALA A 188 -2.40 -18.56 -39.06
CA ALA A 188 -1.16 -19.31 -38.88
C ALA A 188 -0.13 -18.50 -38.05
N GLY A 189 -0.09 -18.78 -36.76
CA GLY A 189 0.65 -18.03 -35.73
C GLY A 189 -0.03 -18.16 -34.37
N ALA A 190 -0.56 -19.35 -34.06
CA ALA A 190 -1.35 -19.60 -32.87
C ALA A 190 -0.53 -19.26 -31.61
N SER A 191 -1.02 -18.30 -30.81
CA SER A 191 -0.54 -18.11 -29.44
C SER A 191 -0.78 -19.42 -28.70
N LEU A 192 0.30 -20.04 -28.21
CA LEU A 192 0.21 -21.21 -27.35
C LEU A 192 -0.67 -20.85 -26.14
N PRO A 193 -1.62 -21.73 -25.75
CA PRO A 193 -2.47 -21.46 -24.60
C PRO A 193 -1.60 -21.34 -23.35
N LEU A 194 -1.96 -20.42 -22.45
CA LEU A 194 -1.30 -20.31 -21.15
C LEU A 194 -1.49 -21.64 -20.39
N GLN A 195 -0.38 -22.24 -19.98
CA GLN A 195 -0.38 -23.46 -19.19
C GLN A 195 0.25 -23.21 -17.81
N VAL A 196 -0.17 -24.02 -16.84
CA VAL A 196 0.33 -23.97 -15.47
C VAL A 196 1.03 -25.28 -15.15
N SER A 197 2.27 -25.20 -14.69
CA SER A 197 3.01 -26.35 -14.14
C SER A 197 3.27 -26.14 -12.66
N TYR A 198 3.28 -27.25 -11.92
CA TYR A 198 3.54 -27.30 -10.50
C TYR A 198 4.77 -28.16 -10.24
N TYR A 199 5.66 -27.67 -9.37
CA TYR A 199 6.82 -28.42 -8.90
C TYR A 199 6.85 -28.41 -7.38
N THR A 200 6.89 -29.59 -6.77
CA THR A 200 7.05 -29.73 -5.31
C THR A 200 8.51 -30.06 -5.02
N ALA A 201 9.19 -29.16 -4.31
CA ALA A 201 10.61 -29.30 -4.05
C ALA A 201 10.92 -30.26 -2.89
N THR A 202 12.05 -30.95 -3.03
CA THR A 202 12.72 -31.65 -1.91
C THR A 202 13.60 -30.65 -1.17
N ALA A 203 13.89 -30.88 0.13
CA ALA A 203 14.71 -29.96 0.92
C ALA A 203 16.14 -29.82 0.37
N GLY A 204 16.70 -28.62 0.44
CA GLY A 204 18.12 -28.36 0.23
C GLY A 204 18.55 -28.23 -1.24
N LEU A 205 17.62 -28.12 -2.18
CA LEU A 205 17.94 -27.90 -3.58
C LEU A 205 18.20 -26.41 -3.82
N THR A 206 19.27 -26.10 -4.54
CA THR A 206 19.57 -24.75 -5.05
C THR A 206 19.12 -24.59 -6.50
N THR A 207 19.01 -25.70 -7.23
CA THR A 207 18.54 -25.74 -8.62
C THR A 207 17.62 -26.95 -8.80
N PHE A 208 16.63 -26.83 -9.68
CA PHE A 208 15.78 -27.93 -10.09
C PHE A 208 15.28 -27.72 -11.52
N THR A 209 14.91 -28.81 -12.19
CA THR A 209 14.42 -28.77 -13.57
C THR A 209 12.91 -29.02 -13.61
N VAL A 210 12.20 -28.20 -14.38
CA VAL A 210 10.78 -28.37 -14.69
C VAL A 210 10.67 -28.63 -16.18
N ASN A 211 10.38 -29.88 -16.55
CA ASN A 211 10.37 -30.31 -17.96
C ASN A 211 9.34 -29.55 -18.81
N ASP A 212 8.22 -29.17 -18.22
CA ASP A 212 7.15 -28.42 -18.91
C ASP A 212 7.58 -27.02 -19.36
N LEU A 213 8.65 -26.48 -18.77
CA LEU A 213 9.20 -25.17 -19.10
C LEU A 213 10.31 -25.23 -20.17
N VAL A 214 10.78 -26.43 -20.55
CA VAL A 214 11.83 -26.59 -21.54
C VAL A 214 11.29 -26.24 -22.93
N GLY A 215 11.93 -25.31 -23.62
CA GLY A 215 11.47 -24.81 -24.92
C GLY A 215 10.28 -23.84 -24.88
N ASN A 216 9.71 -23.59 -23.69
CA ASN A 216 8.59 -22.67 -23.49
C ASN A 216 9.06 -21.38 -22.77
N THR A 217 8.36 -20.28 -23.00
CA THR A 217 8.61 -19.01 -22.33
C THR A 217 7.85 -18.97 -21.01
N THR A 218 8.57 -18.93 -19.89
CA THR A 218 7.95 -18.72 -18.58
C THR A 218 7.54 -17.26 -18.42
N ILE A 219 6.28 -17.01 -18.09
CA ILE A 219 5.69 -15.67 -17.98
C ILE A 219 5.66 -15.21 -16.52
N SER A 220 5.33 -16.11 -15.60
CA SER A 220 5.35 -15.82 -14.17
C SER A 220 5.72 -17.05 -13.36
N ALA A 221 6.38 -16.81 -12.23
CA ALA A 221 6.81 -17.85 -11.30
C ALA A 221 6.35 -17.46 -9.89
N PHE A 222 5.92 -18.46 -9.14
CA PHE A 222 5.51 -18.31 -7.76
C PHE A 222 6.23 -19.34 -6.90
N ARG A 223 6.70 -18.91 -5.73
CA ARG A 223 7.31 -19.76 -4.70
C ARG A 223 6.45 -19.65 -3.44
N SER A 224 5.84 -20.75 -3.00
CA SER A 224 4.92 -20.78 -1.86
C SER A 224 3.80 -19.72 -1.95
N GLY A 225 3.29 -19.47 -3.17
CA GLY A 225 2.25 -18.48 -3.43
C GLY A 225 2.72 -17.02 -3.54
N LEU A 226 4.00 -16.72 -3.31
CA LEU A 226 4.59 -15.41 -3.53
C LEU A 226 5.14 -15.30 -4.95
N ASN A 227 4.79 -14.23 -5.66
CA ASN A 227 5.35 -13.97 -6.99
C ASN A 227 6.86 -13.72 -6.90
N LYS A 228 7.59 -14.23 -7.90
CA LYS A 228 9.01 -13.99 -8.09
C LYS A 228 9.25 -13.44 -9.50
N ILE A 229 10.19 -12.49 -9.59
CA ILE A 229 10.58 -11.90 -10.87
C ILE A 229 11.53 -12.87 -11.59
N ILE A 230 11.29 -13.13 -12.86
CA ILE A 230 12.11 -14.03 -13.67
C ILE A 230 13.29 -13.27 -14.26
N THR A 231 14.50 -13.81 -14.12
CA THR A 231 15.72 -13.26 -14.71
C THR A 231 16.51 -14.37 -15.43
N GLY A 232 17.30 -14.00 -16.44
CA GLY A 232 18.23 -14.92 -17.11
C GLY A 232 19.61 -14.99 -16.42
N ASN A 233 19.92 -14.00 -15.57
CA ASN A 233 21.20 -13.88 -14.88
C ASN A 233 21.10 -14.37 -13.43
N PRO A 234 22.16 -14.99 -12.87
CA PRO A 234 22.19 -15.35 -11.46
C PRO A 234 22.14 -14.08 -10.59
N THR A 235 21.42 -14.16 -9.48
CA THR A 235 21.22 -13.04 -8.54
C THR A 235 21.22 -13.56 -7.11
N SER A 236 21.62 -12.72 -6.15
CA SER A 236 21.49 -12.99 -4.72
C SER A 236 20.19 -12.46 -4.12
N ASP A 237 19.38 -11.73 -4.90
CA ASP A 237 18.12 -11.17 -4.42
C ASP A 237 17.01 -12.23 -4.37
N THR A 238 16.51 -12.47 -3.16
CA THR A 238 15.43 -13.42 -2.86
C THR A 238 14.11 -13.14 -3.58
N ALA A 239 13.92 -11.94 -4.15
CA ALA A 239 12.73 -11.59 -4.95
C ALA A 239 12.74 -12.20 -6.36
N TYR A 240 13.88 -12.70 -6.82
CA TYR A 240 14.07 -13.18 -8.18
C TYR A 240 14.19 -14.71 -8.24
N LEU A 241 13.90 -15.28 -9.42
CA LEU A 241 14.23 -16.65 -9.79
C LEU A 241 14.94 -16.63 -11.14
N THR A 242 16.05 -17.35 -11.24
CA THR A 242 16.75 -17.49 -12.51
C THR A 242 16.18 -18.70 -13.25
N ILE A 243 15.51 -18.48 -14.38
CA ILE A 243 14.90 -19.56 -15.17
C ILE A 243 15.52 -19.56 -16.56
N ASN A 244 16.29 -20.60 -16.87
CA ASN A 244 16.95 -20.78 -18.16
C ASN A 244 16.56 -22.13 -18.74
N ASN A 245 15.74 -22.10 -19.80
CA ASN A 245 15.31 -23.29 -20.54
C ASN A 245 14.83 -24.46 -19.64
N GLY A 246 13.92 -24.15 -18.71
CA GLY A 246 13.33 -25.11 -17.77
C GLY A 246 14.19 -25.46 -16.55
N VAL A 247 15.41 -24.96 -16.44
CA VAL A 247 16.21 -25.02 -15.21
C VAL A 247 15.89 -23.80 -14.36
N VAL A 248 15.32 -24.03 -13.17
CA VAL A 248 15.03 -23.00 -12.17
C VAL A 248 16.14 -23.02 -11.14
N THR A 249 16.80 -21.88 -10.96
CA THR A 249 17.87 -21.67 -9.99
C THR A 249 17.41 -20.65 -8.97
N LEU A 250 17.53 -21.01 -7.68
CA LEU A 250 17.26 -20.12 -6.56
C LEU A 250 18.37 -19.06 -6.44
N PRO A 251 18.06 -17.91 -5.82
CA PRO A 251 19.06 -16.89 -5.53
C PRO A 251 20.22 -17.44 -4.69
N THR A 252 21.42 -16.90 -4.93
CA THR A 252 22.65 -17.37 -4.26
C THR A 252 22.50 -17.31 -2.74
N GLY A 253 22.64 -18.47 -2.08
CA GLY A 253 22.51 -18.61 -0.62
C GLY A 253 21.13 -19.06 -0.13
N ASP A 254 20.16 -19.24 -1.03
CA ASP A 254 18.81 -19.73 -0.74
C ASP A 254 18.66 -21.21 -1.14
N VAL A 255 17.83 -21.95 -0.39
CA VAL A 255 17.57 -23.38 -0.61
C VAL A 255 16.09 -23.68 -0.48
N THR A 256 15.61 -24.67 -1.23
CA THR A 256 14.22 -25.13 -1.12
C THR A 256 13.94 -25.79 0.23
N LEU A 257 12.74 -25.58 0.75
CA LEU A 257 12.22 -26.31 1.90
C LEU A 257 11.52 -27.61 1.44
N ALA A 258 11.44 -28.62 2.32
CA ALA A 258 10.71 -29.85 2.02
C ALA A 258 9.22 -29.54 1.78
N GLY A 259 8.68 -29.98 0.65
CA GLY A 259 7.26 -29.78 0.32
C GLY A 259 6.92 -28.37 -0.14
N GLU A 260 7.93 -27.55 -0.44
CA GLU A 260 7.74 -26.22 -1.00
C GLU A 260 7.14 -26.30 -2.41
N LEU A 261 6.03 -25.59 -2.64
CA LEU A 261 5.34 -25.58 -3.92
C LEU A 261 5.80 -24.41 -4.79
N PHE A 262 6.23 -24.73 -6.00
CA PHE A 262 6.51 -23.78 -7.07
C PHE A 262 5.43 -23.89 -8.14
N THR A 263 4.91 -22.75 -8.58
CA THR A 263 3.91 -22.68 -9.64
C THR A 263 4.44 -21.80 -10.76
N PHE A 264 4.35 -22.27 -11.99
CA PHE A 264 4.82 -21.55 -13.17
C PHE A 264 3.71 -21.39 -14.18
N LEU A 265 3.55 -20.17 -14.69
CA LEU A 265 2.72 -19.87 -15.85
C LEU A 265 3.65 -19.75 -17.06
N TYR A 266 3.40 -20.53 -18.11
CA TYR A 266 4.24 -20.53 -19.31
C TYR A 266 3.40 -20.58 -20.59
N ARG A 267 4.04 -20.21 -21.70
CA ARG A 267 3.50 -20.33 -23.06
C ARG A 267 4.59 -20.78 -24.03
#